data_AF-A0A6U2J5X8-F1
#
_entry.id   AF-A0A6U2J5X8-F1
#
_cell.length_a   1.000
_cell.length_b   1.000
_cell.length_c   1.000
_cell.angle_alpha   90.00
_cell.angle_beta   90.00
_cell.angle_gamma   90.00
#
_symmetry.space_group_name_H-M   'P 1'
#
loop_
_entity.id
_entity.type
_entity.pdbx_description
1 polymer ?
#
loop_
_entity_poly.entity_id
_entity_poly.type
_entity_poly.pdbx_seq_one_letter_code
_entity_poly.pdbx_strand_id
1 'polypeptide(L)'
;GRVLPVVSDFDCFLVGTRGISFEPLEPSQVERLKWCLDNIEHILDGPDTSHGWPTRWFNVLKSERAKKMPAMPKYGFGDSKSYSIVENAVKRLKENGAVRHGA
;
A
#
# COMPACT_ATOMS: atom_id res chain seq x y z
N GLY A 1 -16.36 24.85 7.73
CA GLY A 1 -16.12 23.44 8.09
C GLY A 1 -15.49 23.39 9.47
N ARG A 2 -15.82 22.38 10.29
CA ARG A 2 -15.19 22.17 11.60
C ARG A 2 -13.80 21.58 11.40
N VAL A 3 -12.75 22.25 11.88
CA VAL A 3 -11.38 21.75 11.88
C VAL A 3 -11.15 21.05 13.22
N LEU A 4 -10.71 19.80 13.20
CA LEU A 4 -10.41 19.02 14.39
C LEU A 4 -8.90 18.72 14.43
N PRO A 5 -8.26 18.79 15.60
CA PRO A 5 -6.90 18.29 15.75
C PRO A 5 -6.90 16.78 15.49
N VAL A 6 -5.90 16.31 14.74
CA VAL A 6 -5.71 14.90 14.42
C VAL A 6 -4.40 14.42 15.06
N VAL A 7 -4.37 13.13 15.42
CA VAL A 7 -3.17 12.44 15.91
C VAL A 7 -2.82 11.30 14.96
N SER A 8 -1.55 10.89 14.96
CA SER A 8 -1.08 9.74 14.19
C SER A 8 -1.83 8.46 14.58
N ASP A 9 -2.13 7.61 13.60
CA ASP A 9 -2.52 6.22 13.82
C ASP A 9 -1.29 5.32 14.01
N PHE A 10 -1.57 4.06 14.30
CA PHE A 10 -0.59 2.99 14.28
C PHE A 10 -0.54 2.36 12.89
N ASP A 11 0.60 2.52 12.22
CA ASP A 11 0.91 1.83 10.96
C ASP A 11 1.25 0.37 11.23
N CYS A 12 0.52 -0.54 10.58
CA CYS A 12 0.81 -1.95 10.66
C CYS A 12 2.02 -2.30 9.79
N PHE A 13 3.14 -2.69 10.41
CA PHE A 13 4.31 -3.13 9.65
C PHE A 13 4.20 -4.60 9.19
N LEU A 14 3.90 -5.51 10.11
CA LEU A 14 3.79 -6.95 9.84
C LEU A 14 2.74 -7.60 10.75
N VAL A 15 2.02 -8.58 10.21
CA VAL A 15 1.12 -9.47 10.97
C VAL A 15 1.65 -10.89 10.91
N GLY A 16 2.18 -11.37 12.04
CA GLY A 16 2.60 -12.76 12.19
C GLY A 16 1.44 -13.61 12.68
N THR A 17 1.22 -14.77 12.05
CA THR A 17 0.23 -15.76 12.51
C THR A 17 0.87 -17.15 12.60
N ARG A 18 0.26 -18.05 13.39
CA ARG A 18 0.70 -19.44 13.51
C ARG A 18 -0.44 -20.37 13.16
N GLY A 19 -0.19 -21.32 12.25
CA GLY A 19 -1.18 -22.32 11.84
C GLY A 19 -2.32 -21.78 10.96
N ILE A 20 -2.13 -20.60 10.35
CA ILE A 20 -3.12 -20.00 9.46
C ILE A 20 -2.65 -20.16 8.01
N SER A 21 -3.55 -20.66 7.16
CA SER A 21 -3.39 -20.61 5.71
C SER A 21 -3.99 -19.33 5.16
N PHE A 22 -3.25 -18.66 4.28
CA PHE A 22 -3.68 -17.45 3.57
C PHE A 22 -4.11 -17.81 2.15
N GLU A 23 -5.06 -17.05 1.63
CA GLU A 23 -5.46 -17.15 0.24
C GLU A 23 -4.41 -16.45 -0.65
N PRO A 24 -4.25 -16.88 -1.90
CA PRO A 24 -3.44 -16.14 -2.87
C PRO A 24 -3.92 -14.69 -3.01
N LEU A 25 -2.98 -13.78 -3.30
CA LEU A 25 -3.33 -12.42 -3.70
C LEU A 25 -4.10 -12.43 -5.02
N GLU A 26 -5.02 -11.48 -5.15
CA GLU A 26 -5.68 -11.19 -6.42
C GLU A 26 -4.62 -10.96 -7.52
N PRO A 27 -4.76 -11.56 -8.73
CA PRO A 27 -3.76 -11.46 -9.78
C PRO A 27 -3.38 -10.02 -10.12
N SER A 28 -4.35 -9.10 -10.11
CA SER A 28 -4.11 -7.67 -10.36
C SER A 28 -3.20 -7.00 -9.32
N GLN A 29 -3.22 -7.47 -8.06
CA GLN A 29 -2.29 -7.00 -7.03
C GLN A 29 -0.89 -7.55 -7.25
N VAL A 30 -0.77 -8.81 -7.68
CA VAL A 30 0.52 -9.43 -8.03
C VAL A 30 1.16 -8.73 -9.23
N GLU A 31 0.37 -8.47 -10.28
CA GLU A 31 0.82 -7.71 -11.45
C GLU A 31 1.31 -6.31 -11.07
N ARG A 32 0.60 -5.63 -10.16
CA ARG A 32 1.02 -4.34 -9.64
C ARG A 32 2.32 -4.43 -8.85
N LEU A 33 2.48 -5.46 -8.02
CA LEU A 33 3.73 -5.66 -7.28
C LEU A 33 4.91 -5.90 -8.23
N LYS A 34 4.73 -6.74 -9.26
CA LYS A 34 5.73 -6.96 -10.31
C LYS A 34 6.07 -5.65 -11.03
N TRP A 35 5.07 -4.89 -11.44
CA TRP A 35 5.27 -3.58 -12.04
C TRP A 35 6.07 -2.64 -11.13
N CYS A 36 5.80 -2.63 -9.81
CA CYS A 36 6.60 -1.84 -8.88
C CYS A 36 8.07 -2.30 -8.87
N LEU A 37 8.31 -3.60 -8.79
CA LEU A 37 9.67 -4.17 -8.78
C LEU A 37 10.43 -3.85 -10.06
N ASP A 38 9.81 -4.02 -11.23
CA ASP A 38 10.42 -3.72 -12.53
C ASP A 38 10.85 -2.24 -12.62
N ASN A 39 10.03 -1.32 -12.10
CA ASN A 39 10.36 0.11 -12.10
C ASN A 39 11.39 0.49 -11.03
N ILE A 40 11.39 -0.20 -9.89
CA ILE A 40 12.44 -0.05 -8.88
C ILE A 40 13.77 -0.49 -9.47
N GLU A 41 13.83 -1.65 -10.10
CA GLU A 41 15.03 -2.16 -10.80
C GLU A 41 15.50 -1.17 -11.86
N HIS A 42 14.60 -0.70 -12.72
CA HIS A 42 14.92 0.32 -13.73
C HIS A 42 15.52 1.60 -13.13
N ILE A 43 15.00 2.06 -11.99
CA ILE A 43 15.56 3.22 -11.27
C ILE A 43 16.93 2.86 -10.67
N LEU A 44 17.11 1.67 -10.10
CA LEU A 44 18.40 1.31 -9.51
C LEU A 44 19.50 1.11 -10.57
N ASP A 45 19.15 0.62 -11.75
CA ASP A 45 20.08 0.41 -12.88
C ASP A 45 20.46 1.70 -13.61
N GLY A 46 19.63 2.75 -13.49
CA GLY A 46 19.86 4.02 -14.19
C GLY A 46 21.07 4.79 -13.63
N PRO A 47 21.99 5.28 -14.48
CA PRO A 47 23.17 6.04 -14.04
C PRO A 47 22.84 7.47 -13.58
N ASP A 48 21.56 7.88 -13.63
CA ASP A 48 21.12 9.20 -13.20
C ASP A 48 21.19 9.34 -11.68
N THR A 49 22.32 9.90 -11.22
CA THR A 49 22.55 10.30 -9.82
C THR A 49 22.23 11.78 -9.58
N SER A 50 21.78 12.53 -10.60
CA SER A 50 21.52 13.97 -10.48
C SER A 50 20.23 14.25 -9.71
N HIS A 51 19.33 13.27 -9.62
CA HIS A 51 18.08 13.36 -8.87
C HIS A 51 17.98 12.26 -7.80
N GLY A 52 17.47 12.64 -6.62
CA GLY A 52 17.16 11.68 -5.57
C GLY A 52 16.01 10.74 -5.94
N TRP A 53 15.93 9.61 -5.22
CA TRP A 53 14.90 8.57 -5.37
C TRP A 53 13.47 9.10 -5.58
N PRO A 54 12.94 10.05 -4.77
CA PRO A 54 11.55 10.48 -4.89
C PRO A 54 11.23 11.11 -6.26
N THR A 55 12.15 11.92 -6.80
CA THR A 55 11.97 12.57 -8.10
C THR A 55 11.95 11.54 -9.22
N ARG A 56 12.83 10.54 -9.16
CA ARG A 56 12.94 9.48 -10.16
C ARG A 56 11.69 8.60 -10.16
N TRP A 57 11.21 8.20 -8.98
CA TRP A 57 9.93 7.49 -8.83
C TRP A 57 8.74 8.32 -9.32
N PHE A 58 8.72 9.62 -9.03
CA PHE A 58 7.64 10.49 -9.50
C PHE A 58 7.58 10.59 -11.03
N ASN A 59 8.72 10.52 -11.72
CA ASN A 59 8.76 10.49 -13.17
C ASN A 59 8.16 9.19 -13.76
N VAL A 60 8.42 8.04 -13.12
CA VAL A 60 7.75 6.77 -13.45
C VAL A 60 6.22 6.92 -13.32
N LEU A 61 5.75 7.51 -12.21
CA LEU A 61 4.32 7.71 -12.01
C LEU A 61 3.69 8.64 -13.06
N LYS A 62 4.43 9.65 -13.54
CA LYS A 62 3.97 10.56 -14.61
C LYS A 62 3.81 9.85 -15.95
N SER A 63 4.77 9.00 -16.35
CA SER A 63 4.67 8.27 -17.62
C SER A 63 3.50 7.29 -17.63
N GLU A 64 3.06 6.85 -16.45
CA GLU A 64 2.00 5.85 -16.29
C GLU A 64 0.61 6.46 -16.03
N ARG A 65 0.52 7.79 -15.92
CA ARG A 65 -0.73 8.52 -15.65
C ARG A 65 -1.85 8.23 -16.65
N ALA A 66 -1.49 7.85 -17.88
CA ALA A 66 -2.44 7.49 -18.93
C ALA A 66 -3.05 6.09 -18.77
N LYS A 67 -2.47 5.21 -17.95
CA LYS A 67 -2.99 3.86 -17.72
C LYS A 67 -4.03 3.89 -16.59
N LYS A 68 -5.17 3.22 -16.80
CA LYS A 68 -6.19 3.05 -15.74
C LYS A 68 -5.57 2.25 -14.59
N MET A 69 -5.20 2.94 -13.54
CA MET A 69 -4.79 2.27 -12.30
C MET A 69 -6.03 1.60 -11.67
N PRO A 70 -5.96 0.31 -11.29
CA PRO A 70 -7.00 -0.31 -10.49
C PRO A 70 -7.21 0.49 -9.20
N ALA A 71 -8.47 0.57 -8.75
CA ALA A 71 -8.83 1.28 -7.55
C ALA A 71 -8.12 0.69 -6.33
N MET A 72 -7.58 1.56 -5.48
CA MET A 72 -7.01 1.14 -4.20
C MET A 72 -8.15 0.64 -3.30
N PRO A 73 -8.05 -0.56 -2.71
CA PRO A 73 -9.04 -1.01 -1.74
C PRO A 73 -9.04 -0.12 -0.50
N LYS A 74 -10.19 -0.07 0.19
CA LYS A 74 -10.45 0.88 1.28
C LYS A 74 -9.40 0.84 2.41
N TYR A 75 -8.90 -0.35 2.75
CA TYR A 75 -7.92 -0.55 3.81
C TYR A 75 -6.54 -0.96 3.29
N GLY A 76 -6.26 -0.75 2.00
CA GLY A 76 -5.02 -1.19 1.37
C GLY A 76 -5.12 -2.55 0.69
N PHE A 77 -4.01 -2.97 0.09
CA PHE A 77 -3.88 -4.23 -0.63
C PHE A 77 -3.63 -5.39 0.34
N GLY A 78 -3.86 -6.62 -0.10
CA GLY A 78 -3.75 -7.81 0.74
C GLY A 78 -4.69 -8.93 0.31
N ASP A 79 -4.43 -10.14 0.82
CA ASP A 79 -5.32 -11.28 0.65
C ASP A 79 -6.60 -11.09 1.48
N SER A 80 -7.63 -11.88 1.18
CA SER A 80 -8.94 -11.76 1.82
C SER A 80 -8.89 -11.90 3.34
N LYS A 81 -7.96 -12.70 3.87
CA LYS A 81 -7.82 -12.96 5.31
C LYS A 81 -7.08 -11.83 6.01
N SER A 82 -5.96 -11.38 5.45
CA SER A 82 -5.24 -10.20 5.97
C SER A 82 -6.11 -8.96 5.92
N TYR A 83 -6.85 -8.75 4.82
CA TYR A 83 -7.81 -7.66 4.68
C TYR A 83 -8.90 -7.70 5.76
N SER A 84 -9.43 -8.89 6.06
CA SER A 84 -10.42 -9.09 7.12
C SER A 84 -9.85 -8.75 8.51
N ILE A 85 -8.60 -9.13 8.82
CA ILE A 85 -7.95 -8.77 10.09
C ILE A 85 -7.90 -7.25 10.26
N VAL A 86 -7.43 -6.54 9.23
CA VAL A 86 -7.35 -5.07 9.21
C VAL A 86 -8.73 -4.45 9.33
N GLU A 87 -9.70 -4.91 8.53
CA GLU A 87 -11.06 -4.39 8.56
C GLU A 87 -11.66 -4.50 9.98
N ASN A 88 -11.46 -5.64 10.66
CA ASN A 88 -11.96 -5.83 12.01
C ASN A 88 -11.25 -4.91 13.02
N ALA A 89 -9.94 -4.69 12.87
CA ALA A 89 -9.20 -3.73 13.71
C ALA A 89 -9.72 -2.30 13.53
N VAL A 90 -9.88 -1.84 12.28
CA VAL A 90 -10.44 -0.51 11.96
C VAL A 90 -11.86 -0.37 12.51
N LYS A 91 -12.72 -1.37 12.31
CA LYS A 91 -14.10 -1.37 12.85
C LYS A 91 -14.11 -1.26 14.39
N ARG A 92 -13.23 -2.00 15.06
CA ARG A 92 -13.14 -2.04 16.53
C ARG A 92 -12.63 -0.72 17.14
N LEU A 93 -11.76 -0.01 16.41
CA LEU A 93 -11.09 1.21 16.84
C LEU A 93 -11.68 2.48 16.19
N LYS A 94 -12.84 2.38 15.53
CA LYS A 94 -13.45 3.48 14.78
C LYS A 94 -13.69 4.77 15.58
N GLU A 95 -13.85 4.66 16.90
CA GLU A 95 -14.16 5.81 17.77
C GLU A 95 -12.96 6.75 17.95
N ASN A 96 -11.74 6.21 17.94
CA ASN A 96 -10.50 6.98 18.08
C ASN A 96 -9.65 7.00 16.80
N GLY A 97 -9.87 6.08 15.86
CA GLY A 97 -9.13 6.00 14.60
C GLY A 97 -7.68 5.59 14.79
N ALA A 98 -7.37 4.79 15.82
CA ALA A 98 -6.01 4.34 16.13
C ALA A 98 -5.43 3.39 15.07
N VAL A 99 -6.27 2.69 14.30
CA VAL A 99 -5.86 1.92 13.11
C VAL A 99 -6.80 2.31 11.97
N ARG A 100 -6.25 2.62 10.80
CA ARG A 100 -7.04 3.11 9.65
C ARG A 100 -6.80 2.35 8.34
N HIS A 101 -5.70 1.59 8.25
CA HIS A 101 -5.36 0.79 7.07
C HIS A 101 -4.48 -0.42 7.43
N GLY A 102 -4.26 -1.28 6.44
CA GLY A 102 -3.36 -2.42 6.50
C GLY A 102 -1.91 -2.04 6.25
N ALA A 103 -1.06 -3.07 6.20
CA ALA A 103 0.33 -2.95 5.77
C ALA A 103 0.44 -2.64 4.27
#